data_AF-A0A933D2P5-F1
#
_entry.id   AF-A0A933D2P5-F1
#
_cell.length_a   1.000
_cell.length_b   1.000
_cell.length_c   1.000
_cell.angle_alpha   90.00
_cell.angle_beta   90.00
_cell.angle_gamma   90.00
#
_symmetry.space_group_name_H-M   'P 1'
#
loop_
_entity.id
_entity.type
_entity.pdbx_description
1 polymer ?
#
loop_
_entity_poly.entity_id
_entity_poly.type
_entity_poly.pdbx_seq_one_letter_code
_entity_poly.pdbx_strand_id
1 'polypeptide(L)' 'MKTIKDMPEHSRPREKLREKGTPALTDEELVAAILGRGMTNIDVRTMARQVVNLVREHR' A
#
# COMPACT_ATOMS: atom_id res chain seq x y z
N MET A 1 -0.83 -13.23 10.98
CA MET A 1 -1.05 -12.05 10.12
C MET A 1 -0.27 -12.26 8.83
N LYS A 2 -0.92 -12.23 7.66
CA LYS A 2 -0.22 -12.39 6.38
C LYS A 2 0.57 -11.12 6.07
N THR A 3 1.87 -11.24 5.94
CA THR A 3 2.77 -10.16 5.52
C THR A 3 2.66 -9.92 4.02
N ILE A 4 3.11 -8.78 3.51
CA ILE A 4 3.15 -8.52 2.06
C ILE A 4 3.98 -9.60 1.32
N LYS A 5 4.97 -10.21 2.00
CA LYS A 5 5.77 -11.30 1.44
C LYS A 5 4.95 -12.56 1.17
N ASP A 6 3.86 -12.77 1.91
CA ASP A 6 2.96 -13.92 1.76
C ASP A 6 1.95 -13.74 0.62
N MET A 7 1.92 -12.56 -0.01
CA MET A 7 1.09 -12.31 -1.18
C MET A 7 1.76 -12.88 -2.45
N PRO A 8 0.97 -13.37 -3.42
CA PRO A 8 1.47 -13.67 -4.76
C PRO A 8 2.22 -12.46 -5.33
N GLU A 9 3.34 -12.68 -6.01
CA GLU A 9 4.22 -11.59 -6.47
C GLU A 9 3.48 -10.55 -7.31
N HIS A 10 2.66 -10.98 -8.26
CA HIS A 10 1.82 -10.12 -9.11
C HIS A 10 0.76 -9.32 -8.34
N SER A 11 0.45 -9.71 -7.10
CA SER A 11 -0.50 -9.01 -6.23
C SER A 11 0.19 -8.03 -5.28
N ARG A 12 1.53 -8.09 -5.15
CA ARG A 12 2.27 -7.19 -4.26
C ARG A 12 2.27 -5.77 -4.86
N PRO A 13 2.10 -4.71 -4.04
CA PRO A 13 1.90 -3.36 -4.58
C PRO A 13 3.01 -2.87 -5.50
N ARG A 14 4.27 -3.12 -5.17
CA ARG A 14 5.41 -2.62 -5.97
C ARG A 14 5.58 -3.36 -7.29
N GLU A 15 5.34 -4.66 -7.27
CA GLU A 15 5.41 -5.55 -8.42
C GLU A 15 4.25 -5.26 -9.37
N LYS A 16 3.03 -5.13 -8.84
CA LYS A 16 1.85 -4.68 -9.58
C LYS A 16 2.05 -3.29 -10.21
N LEU A 17 2.67 -2.37 -9.47
CA LEU A 17 3.01 -1.03 -9.96
C LEU A 17 4.01 -1.09 -11.12
N ARG A 18 5.04 -1.94 -11.01
CA ARG A 18 6.04 -2.15 -12.06
C ARG A 18 5.44 -2.75 -13.33
N GLU A 19 4.51 -3.70 -13.19
CA GLU A 19 3.92 -4.42 -14.32
C GLU A 19 2.79 -3.64 -15.01
N LYS A 20 1.91 -3.00 -14.25
CA LYS A 20 0.64 -2.44 -14.76
C LYS A 20 0.53 -0.93 -14.59
N GLY A 21 1.50 -0.29 -13.95
CA GLY A 21 1.50 1.14 -13.68
C GLY A 21 0.53 1.57 -12.58
N THR A 22 0.56 2.86 -12.25
CA THR A 22 -0.23 3.47 -11.18
C THR A 22 -1.74 3.21 -11.27
N PRO A 23 -2.40 3.26 -12.45
CA PRO A 23 -3.85 3.05 -12.55
C PRO A 23 -4.33 1.67 -12.10
N ALA A 24 -3.43 0.68 -12.01
CA ALA A 24 -3.80 -0.65 -11.54
C ALA A 24 -3.90 -0.72 -10.01
N LEU A 25 -3.38 0.26 -9.27
CA LEU A 25 -3.36 0.28 -7.82
C LEU A 25 -4.53 1.08 -7.26
N THR A 26 -5.04 0.65 -6.11
CA THR A 26 -5.88 1.52 -5.29
C THR A 26 -5.03 2.60 -4.61
N ASP A 27 -5.65 3.70 -4.16
CA ASP A 27 -4.95 4.75 -3.38
C ASP A 27 -4.20 4.13 -2.18
N GLU A 28 -4.82 3.19 -1.47
CA GLU A 28 -4.19 2.47 -0.35
C GLU A 28 -2.97 1.65 -0.79
N GLU A 29 -3.06 0.93 -1.93
CA GLU A 29 -1.94 0.15 -2.45
C GLU A 29 -0.79 1.05 -2.89
N LEU A 30 -1.09 2.18 -3.53
CA LEU A 30 -0.10 3.15 -3.98
C LEU A 30 0.65 3.76 -2.79
N VAL A 31 -0.09 4.23 -1.79
CA VAL A 31 0.50 4.78 -0.57
C VAL A 31 1.30 3.70 0.17
N ALA A 32 0.80 2.47 0.26
CA ALA A 32 1.56 1.37 0.87
C ALA A 32 2.87 1.07 0.11
N ALA A 33 2.86 1.13 -1.22
CA ALA A 33 4.05 0.94 -2.05
C ALA A 33 5.12 2.02 -1.80
N ILE A 34 4.69 3.27 -1.64
CA ILE A 34 5.53 4.44 -1.33
C ILE A 34 6.13 4.31 0.08
N LEU A 35 5.30 4.04 1.10
CA LEU A 35 5.73 3.90 2.49
C LEU A 35 6.69 2.73 2.68
N GLY A 36 6.45 1.61 1.99
CA GLY A 36 7.36 0.47 1.90
C GLY A 36 7.46 -0.43 3.13
N ARG A 37 7.23 0.12 4.32
CA ARG A 37 7.21 -0.60 5.61
C ARG A 37 6.22 0.03 6.57
N GLY A 38 5.73 -0.79 7.50
CA GLY A 38 4.95 -0.32 8.65
C GLY A 38 5.84 0.20 9.77
N MET A 39 5.20 0.56 10.88
CA MET A 39 5.83 0.92 12.15
C MET A 39 5.68 -0.22 13.16
N THR A 40 6.36 -0.10 14.30
CA THR A 40 6.16 -1.03 15.42
C THR A 40 4.67 -1.08 15.77
N ASN A 41 4.10 -2.29 15.75
CA ASN A 41 2.67 -2.58 15.99
C ASN A 41 1.66 -2.06 14.95
N ILE A 42 2.08 -1.47 13.83
CA ILE A 42 1.18 -0.99 12.77
C ILE A 42 1.68 -1.49 11.42
N ASP A 43 0.90 -2.33 10.75
CA ASP A 43 1.24 -2.80 9.41
C ASP A 43 1.08 -1.68 8.36
N VAL A 44 1.84 -1.80 7.27
CA VAL A 44 1.89 -0.77 6.22
C VAL A 44 0.55 -0.52 5.52
N ARG A 45 -0.35 -1.52 5.44
CA ARG A 45 -1.67 -1.34 4.82
C ARG A 45 -2.57 -0.50 5.73
N THR A 46 -2.56 -0.78 7.03
CA THR A 46 -3.28 0.02 8.02
C THR A 46 -2.79 1.47 7.99
N MET A 47 -1.47 1.68 7.98
CA MET A 47 -0.88 3.01 7.89
C MET A 47 -1.24 3.72 6.59
N ALA A 48 -1.20 3.03 5.46
CA ALA A 48 -1.56 3.60 4.17
C ALA A 48 -3.02 4.08 4.12
N ARG A 49 -3.95 3.31 4.70
CA ARG A 49 -5.36 3.72 4.80
C ARG A 49 -5.53 5.00 5.62
N GLN A 50 -4.83 5.11 6.75
CA GLN A 50 -4.86 6.32 7.58
C GLN A 50 -4.39 7.56 6.80
N VAL A 51 -3.29 7.42 6.05
CA VAL A 51 -2.77 8.50 5.20
C VAL A 51 -3.76 8.88 4.10
N VAL A 52 -4.37 7.92 3.41
CA VAL A 52 -5.38 8.18 2.38
C VAL A 52 -6.56 8.96 2.96
N ASN A 53 -7.06 8.55 4.13
CA ASN A 53 -8.15 9.26 4.79
C ASN A 53 -7.76 10.69 5.16
N LEU A 54 -6.57 10.88 5.75
CA LEU A 54 -6.06 12.20 6.11
C LEU A 54 -5.97 13.14 4.90
N VAL A 55 -5.45 12.64 3.78
CA VAL A 55 -5.36 13.42 2.53
C VAL A 55 -6.75 13.80 2.00
N ARG A 56 -7.73 12.90 2.11
CA ARG A 56 -9.11 13.15 1.68
C ARG A 56 -9.83 14.17 2.57
N GLU A 57 -9.55 14.16 3.87
CA GLU A 57 -10.11 15.11 4.85
C GLU A 57 -9.58 16.54 4.65
N HIS A 58 -8.35 16.70 4.15
CA HIS A 58 -7.69 17.99 3.96
C HIS A 58 -7.72 18.48 2.50
N ARG A 59 -8.64 17.94 1.70
CA ARG A 59 -8.78 18.26 0.28
C ARG A 59 -9.89 19.29 0.05
#